data_AF-A0A7C4N7M0-F1
#
_entry.id   AF-A0A7C4N7M0-F1
#
_cell.length_a   1.000
_cell.length_b   1.000
_cell.length_c   1.000
_cell.angle_alpha   90.00
_cell.angle_beta   90.00
_cell.angle_gamma   90.00
#
_symmetry.space_group_name_H-M   'P 1'
#
loop_
_entity.id
_entity.type
_entity.pdbx_description
1 polymer ?
#
loop_
_entity_poly.entity_id
_entity_poly.type
_entity_poly.pdbx_seq_one_letter_code
_entity_poly.pdbx_strand_id
1 'polypeptide(L)'
;MHLEYTPYMLPAVLSAVLSAGAAVYAFRRRGTPGAGPLAAMSLGVAVWALGYALEIAGADLATKLLFADLQFIGIAAVPVSWLAFAVQYAGQGHLLDKTWGRLWLIVPII
;
A
#
# COMPACT_ATOMS: atom_id res chain seq x y z
N MET A 1 3.67 24.24 10.74
CA MET A 1 4.29 23.08 10.06
C MET A 1 5.64 23.53 9.50
N HIS A 2 6.74 23.18 10.17
CA HIS A 2 8.09 23.43 9.62
C HIS A 2 8.51 22.17 8.88
N LEU A 3 8.63 22.29 7.56
CA LEU A 3 9.05 21.22 6.66
C LEU A 3 10.56 21.33 6.47
N GLU A 4 11.33 20.40 7.02
CA GLU A 4 12.78 20.35 6.79
C GLU A 4 13.06 19.50 5.54
N TYR A 5 13.75 20.10 4.57
CA TYR A 5 14.03 19.43 3.31
C TYR A 5 15.18 18.44 3.48
N THR A 6 14.86 17.18 3.74
CA THR A 6 15.85 16.10 3.77
C THR A 6 15.97 15.45 2.39
N PRO A 7 17.20 15.23 1.87
CA PRO A 7 17.41 14.58 0.57
C PRO A 7 16.76 13.19 0.45
N TYR A 8 16.53 12.51 1.58
CA TYR A 8 15.89 11.19 1.65
C TYR A 8 14.40 11.18 1.25
N MET A 9 13.72 12.34 1.21
CA MET A 9 12.33 12.40 0.74
C MET A 9 12.19 12.11 -0.76
N LEU A 10 13.20 12.45 -1.56
CA LEU A 10 13.16 12.29 -3.01
C LEU A 10 12.99 10.81 -3.43
N PRO A 11 13.79 9.86 -2.92
CA PRO A 11 13.55 8.44 -3.16
C PRO A 11 12.14 7.98 -2.75
N ALA A 12 11.67 8.41 -1.57
CA ALA A 12 10.37 7.98 -1.05
C ALA A 12 9.21 8.48 -1.92
N VAL A 13 9.24 9.75 -2.35
CA VAL A 13 8.24 10.31 -3.27
C VAL A 13 8.30 9.63 -4.63
N LEU A 14 9.49 9.34 -5.17
CA LEU A 14 9.62 8.60 -6.42
C LEU A 14 9.04 7.18 -6.30
N SER A 15 9.33 6.46 -5.22
CA SER A 15 8.75 5.15 -4.93
C SER A 15 7.22 5.21 -4.84
N ALA A 16 6.68 6.25 -4.20
CA ALA A 16 5.24 6.47 -4.13
C ALA A 16 4.61 6.66 -5.52
N VAL A 17 5.21 7.52 -6.35
CA VAL A 17 4.71 7.81 -7.71
C VAL A 17 4.75 6.56 -8.59
N LEU A 18 5.85 5.80 -8.54
CA LEU A 18 6.00 4.56 -9.30
C LEU A 18 4.99 3.51 -8.84
N SER A 19 4.78 3.36 -7.53
CA SER A 19 3.83 2.42 -6.96
C SER A 19 2.38 2.81 -7.28
N ALA A 20 2.05 4.09 -7.23
CA ALA A 20 0.75 4.59 -7.67
C ALA A 20 0.51 4.35 -9.16
N GLY A 21 1.54 4.55 -10.00
CA GLY A 21 1.49 4.23 -11.43
C GLY A 21 1.25 2.73 -11.67
N ALA A 22 1.95 1.86 -10.93
CA ALA A 22 1.76 0.41 -10.98
C ALA A 22 0.34 0.00 -10.54
N ALA A 23 -0.18 0.64 -9.48
CA ALA A 23 -1.55 0.42 -9.02
C ALA A 23 -2.58 0.77 -10.10
N VAL A 24 -2.47 1.95 -10.70
CA VAL A 24 -3.37 2.39 -11.78
C VAL A 24 -3.26 1.46 -12.98
N TYR A 25 -2.05 1.07 -13.37
CA TYR A 25 -1.84 0.14 -14.48
C TYR A 25 -2.47 -1.23 -14.22
N ALA A 26 -2.25 -1.80 -13.04
CA ALA A 26 -2.85 -3.06 -12.62
C ALA A 26 -4.37 -2.97 -12.57
N PHE A 27 -4.92 -1.86 -12.05
CA PHE A 27 -6.36 -1.62 -12.00
C PHE A 27 -6.99 -1.51 -13.39
N ARG A 28 -6.29 -0.89 -14.35
CA ARG A 28 -6.72 -0.84 -15.77
C ARG A 28 -6.70 -2.21 -16.44
N ARG A 29 -5.89 -3.16 -15.95
CA ARG A 29 -5.79 -4.55 -16.43
C ARG A 29 -6.50 -5.57 -15.53
N ARG A 30 -7.54 -5.14 -14.79
CA ARG A 30 -8.36 -5.98 -13.88
C ARG A 30 -8.96 -7.26 -14.48
N GLY A 31 -8.91 -7.47 -15.80
CA GLY A 31 -9.29 -8.72 -16.45
C GLY A 31 -8.28 -9.86 -16.32
N THR A 32 -7.07 -9.60 -15.83
CA THR A 32 -6.04 -10.62 -15.62
C THR A 32 -6.09 -11.15 -14.17
N PRO A 33 -6.02 -12.48 -13.94
CA PRO A 33 -5.89 -13.05 -12.61
C PRO A 33 -4.71 -12.42 -11.84
N GLY A 34 -4.93 -12.00 -10.59
CA GLY A 34 -3.93 -11.34 -9.77
C GLY A 34 -3.81 -9.83 -9.95
N ALA A 35 -4.44 -9.23 -10.97
CA ALA A 35 -4.35 -7.78 -11.20
C ALA A 35 -4.96 -6.94 -10.06
N GLY A 36 -6.06 -7.39 -9.47
CA GLY A 36 -6.69 -6.74 -8.31
C GLY A 36 -5.80 -6.71 -7.06
N PRO A 37 -5.32 -7.87 -6.58
CA PRO A 37 -4.34 -7.94 -5.48
C PRO A 37 -3.10 -7.10 -5.71
N LEU A 38 -2.54 -7.14 -6.92
CA LEU A 38 -1.35 -6.37 -7.27
C LEU A 38 -1.63 -4.86 -7.20
N ALA A 39 -2.81 -4.42 -7.65
CA ALA A 39 -3.23 -3.03 -7.54
C ALA A 39 -3.37 -2.59 -6.08
N ALA A 40 -4.01 -3.41 -5.24
CA ALA A 40 -4.16 -3.13 -3.82
C ALA A 40 -2.81 -3.07 -3.09
N MET A 41 -1.90 -4.00 -3.39
CA MET A 41 -0.55 -3.99 -2.84
C MET A 41 0.21 -2.73 -3.25
N SER A 42 0.16 -2.38 -4.54
CA SER A 42 0.85 -1.20 -5.08
C SER A 42 0.29 0.10 -4.48
N LEU A 43 -1.03 0.16 -4.21
CA LEU A 43 -1.63 1.28 -3.47
C LEU A 43 -1.14 1.33 -2.03
N GLY A 44 -1.08 0.19 -1.33
CA GLY A 44 -0.56 0.11 0.04
C GLY A 44 0.88 0.62 0.12
N VAL A 45 1.74 0.21 -0.82
CA VAL A 45 3.13 0.71 -0.92
C VAL A 45 3.17 2.20 -1.23
N ALA A 46 2.29 2.71 -2.10
CA ALA A 46 2.23 4.15 -2.40
C ALA A 46 1.82 4.98 -1.16
N VAL A 47 0.82 4.53 -0.41
CA VAL A 47 0.38 5.16 0.85
C VAL A 47 1.51 5.12 1.89
N TRP A 48 2.18 3.97 2.03
CA TRP A 48 3.31 3.83 2.95
C TRP A 48 4.46 4.78 2.57
N ALA A 49 4.87 4.80 1.30
CA ALA A 49 5.96 5.66 0.85
C ALA A 49 5.63 7.16 0.96
N LEU A 50 4.38 7.56 0.70
CA LEU A 50 3.93 8.95 0.91
C LEU A 50 3.92 9.33 2.39
N GLY A 51 3.35 8.48 3.24
CA GLY A 51 3.34 8.72 4.67
C GLY A 51 4.75 8.83 5.23
N TYR A 52 5.69 8.00 4.77
CA TYR A 52 7.09 8.06 5.18
C TYR A 52 7.77 9.37 4.75
N ALA A 53 7.53 9.81 3.51
CA ALA A 53 8.04 11.10 3.04
C ALA A 53 7.54 12.26 3.89
N LEU A 54 6.25 12.25 4.25
CA LEU A 54 5.61 13.28 5.06
C LEU A 54 6.02 13.23 6.54
N GLU A 55 6.26 12.03 7.08
CA GLU A 55 6.79 11.83 8.43
C GLU A 55 8.19 12.43 8.56
N ILE A 56 9.08 12.16 7.60
CA ILE A 56 10.44 12.73 7.60
C ILE A 56 10.39 14.25 7.42
N ALA A 57 9.45 14.76 6.62
CA ALA A 57 9.32 16.19 6.39
C ALA A 57 8.83 16.95 7.63
N GLY A 58 8.02 16.32 8.49
CA GLY A 58 7.44 16.95 9.67
C GLY A 58 8.45 17.08 10.83
N ALA A 59 8.76 18.32 11.24
CA ALA A 59 9.60 18.55 12.42
C ALA A 59 8.89 18.26 13.76
N ASP A 60 7.55 18.30 13.79
CA ASP A 60 6.74 18.19 15.02
C ASP A 60 6.20 16.77 15.26
N LEU A 61 6.14 16.36 16.54
CA LEU A 61 5.78 14.99 16.94
C LEU A 61 4.35 14.61 16.54
N ALA A 62 3.41 15.55 16.63
CA ALA A 62 2.02 15.32 16.24
C ALA A 62 1.88 15.02 14.73
N THR A 63 2.71 15.65 13.90
CA THR A 63 2.72 15.43 12.45
C THR A 63 3.30 14.05 12.12
N LYS A 64 4.36 13.64 12.83
CA LYS A 64 4.95 12.31 12.68
C LYS A 64 3.98 11.19 13.05
N LEU A 65 3.28 11.31 14.18
CA LEU A 65 2.30 10.31 14.61
C LEU A 65 1.15 10.16 13.62
N LEU A 66 0.59 11.27 13.12
CA LEU A 66 -0.47 11.23 12.11
C LEU A 66 -0.04 10.49 10.82
N PHE A 67 1.17 10.78 10.33
CA PHE A 67 1.68 10.10 9.13
C PHE A 67 2.13 8.68 9.41
N ALA A 68 2.62 8.36 10.61
CA ALA A 68 2.94 7.00 11.02
C ALA A 68 1.68 6.11 11.07
N ASP A 69 0.58 6.62 11.63
CA ASP A 69 -0.70 5.90 11.66
C ASP A 69 -1.22 5.63 10.23
N LEU A 70 -1.09 6.62 9.34
CA LEU A 70 -1.46 6.46 7.92
C LEU A 70 -0.58 5.42 7.21
N GLN A 71 0.73 5.40 7.50
CA GLN A 71 1.64 4.38 6.94
C GLN A 71 1.26 2.98 7.38
N PHE A 72 0.83 2.82 8.64
CA PHE A 72 0.44 1.52 9.18
C PHE A 72 -0.69 0.86 8.38
N ILE A 73 -1.66 1.64 7.91
CA ILE A 73 -2.73 1.15 7.03
C ILE A 73 -2.15 0.56 5.73
N GLY A 74 -1.20 1.27 5.12
CA GLY A 74 -0.51 0.80 3.92
C GLY A 74 0.30 -0.48 4.19
N ILE A 75 1.08 -0.48 5.27
CA ILE A 75 1.92 -1.62 5.70
C ILE A 75 1.05 -2.86 5.96
N ALA A 76 -0.08 -2.72 6.65
CA ALA A 76 -0.98 -3.83 6.95
C ALA A 76 -1.67 -4.40 5.69
N ALA A 77 -1.96 -3.54 4.71
CA ALA A 77 -2.58 -3.96 3.45
C ALA A 77 -1.62 -4.76 2.54
N VAL A 78 -0.31 -4.51 2.60
CA VAL A 78 0.69 -5.17 1.74
C VAL A 78 0.73 -6.70 1.87
N PRO A 79 0.92 -7.31 3.06
CA PRO A 79 1.03 -8.77 3.19
C PRO A 79 -0.27 -9.48 2.82
N VAL A 80 -1.43 -8.89 3.14
CA VAL A 80 -2.75 -9.41 2.75
C VAL A 80 -2.88 -9.43 1.23
N SER A 81 -2.53 -8.32 0.58
CA SER A 81 -2.58 -8.16 -0.88
C SER A 81 -1.55 -9.05 -1.59
N TRP A 82 -0.40 -9.30 -0.98
CA TRP A 82 0.62 -10.20 -1.50
C TRP A 82 0.18 -11.66 -1.48
N LEU A 83 -0.36 -12.14 -0.35
CA LEU A 83 -0.87 -13.51 -0.23
C LEU A 83 -2.02 -13.73 -1.22
N ALA A 84 -2.89 -12.74 -1.30
CA ALA A 84 -3.93 -12.64 -2.30
C ALA A 84 -3.41 -12.78 -3.75
N PHE A 85 -2.36 -12.02 -4.09
CA PHE A 85 -1.71 -12.09 -5.39
C PHE A 85 -1.14 -13.50 -5.65
N ALA A 86 -0.41 -14.06 -4.69
CA ALA A 86 0.24 -15.36 -4.82
C ALA A 86 -0.77 -16.49 -5.10
N VAL A 87 -1.90 -16.50 -4.39
CA VAL A 87 -2.95 -17.51 -4.59
C VAL A 87 -3.64 -17.38 -5.96
N GLN A 88 -3.93 -16.15 -6.41
CA GLN A 88 -4.48 -15.95 -7.76
C GLN A 88 -3.47 -16.31 -8.85
N TYR A 89 -2.20 -15.94 -8.66
CA TYR A 89 -1.13 -16.20 -9.59
C TYR A 89 -0.82 -17.70 -9.72
N ALA A 90 -0.97 -18.46 -8.63
CA ALA A 90 -0.85 -19.92 -8.63
C ALA A 90 -2.03 -20.67 -9.28
N GLY A 91 -3.02 -19.95 -9.83
CA GLY A 91 -4.24 -20.55 -10.41
C GLY A 91 -5.22 -21.09 -9.38
N GLN A 92 -4.98 -20.83 -8.08
CA GLN A 92 -5.80 -21.31 -6.96
C GLN A 92 -6.85 -20.27 -6.52
N GLY A 93 -7.32 -19.43 -7.45
CA GLY A 93 -8.24 -18.32 -7.16
C GLY A 93 -9.53 -18.74 -6.44
N HIS A 94 -9.97 -19.99 -6.59
CA HIS A 94 -11.15 -20.52 -5.91
C HIS A 94 -11.05 -20.51 -4.37
N LEU A 95 -9.84 -20.56 -3.81
CA LEU A 95 -9.62 -20.48 -2.35
C LEU A 95 -9.99 -19.09 -1.82
N LEU A 96 -9.90 -18.08 -2.68
CA LEU A 96 -10.11 -16.69 -2.35
C LEU A 96 -11.59 -16.34 -2.38
N ASP A 97 -12.36 -16.83 -3.35
CA ASP A 97 -13.83 -16.63 -3.37
C ASP A 97 -14.51 -17.06 -2.05
N LYS A 98 -13.92 -18.03 -1.33
CA LYS A 98 -14.42 -18.51 -0.03
C LYS A 98 -13.92 -17.70 1.18
N THR A 99 -12.81 -16.97 1.09
CA THR A 99 -12.13 -16.34 2.24
C THR A 99 -11.88 -14.84 2.10
N TRP A 100 -12.03 -14.24 0.92
CA TRP A 100 -11.65 -12.85 0.64
C TRP A 100 -12.47 -11.82 1.41
N GLY A 101 -13.78 -12.06 1.56
CA GLY A 101 -14.64 -11.21 2.38
C GLY A 101 -14.23 -11.15 3.86
N ARG A 102 -13.50 -12.17 4.35
CA ARG A 102 -12.97 -12.22 5.71
C ARG A 102 -11.58 -11.59 5.84
N LEU A 103 -10.73 -11.71 4.81
CA LEU A 103 -9.39 -11.10 4.81
C LEU A 103 -9.46 -9.56 4.81
N TRP A 104 -10.43 -8.96 4.12
CA TRP A 104 -10.68 -7.51 4.18
C TRP A 104 -11.22 -7.03 5.54
N LEU A 105 -11.79 -7.91 6.36
CA LEU A 105 -12.24 -7.57 7.72
C LEU A 105 -11.10 -7.61 8.75
N ILE A 106 -9.96 -8.22 8.43
CA ILE A 106 -8.78 -8.23 9.31
C ILE A 106 -7.97 -6.94 9.17
N VAL A 107 -7.91 -6.36 7.97
CA VAL A 107 -7.24 -5.08 7.70
C VAL A 107 -7.76 -3.90 8.56
N PRO A 108 -9.07 -3.77 8.86
CA PRO A 108 -9.58 -2.70 9.73
C PRO A 108 -9.47 -2.97 11.24
N ILE A 109 -8.93 -4.12 11.69
CA ILE A 109 -8.94 -4.51 13.13
C ILE A 109 -7.55 -4.35 13.82
N ILE A 110 -6.49 -4.06 13.07
CA ILE A 110 -5.15 -3.77 13.61
C ILE A 110 -4.94 -2.26 13.61
#